data_AF-A0A072NJ64-F1
#
_entry.id   AF-A0A072NJ64-F1
#
_cell.length_a   1.000
_cell.length_b   1.000
_cell.length_c   1.000
_cell.angle_alpha   90.00
_cell.angle_beta   90.00
_cell.angle_gamma   90.00
#
_symmetry.space_group_name_H-M   'P 1'
#
loop_
_entity.id
_entity.type
_entity.pdbx_description
1 polymer ?
#
loop_
_entity_poly.entity_id
_entity_poly.type
_entity_poly.pdbx_seq_one_letter_code
_entity_poly.pdbx_strand_id
1 'polypeptide(L)' 'MNQHEDKKVTRISEEIIDKSIELKRVSQEQLQREFDYIQAEKMLRKMLGKGLITEVEFNKIDALNRQTFSPFLAEIMP' A
#
# COMPACT_ATOMS: atom_id res chain seq x y z
N MET A 1 -42.94 15.93 12.65
CA MET A 1 -41.93 15.82 13.73
C MET A 1 -42.47 14.74 14.67
N ASN A 2 -41.92 13.53 14.83
CA ASN A 2 -40.61 12.93 14.52
C ASN A 2 -40.80 11.45 14.21
N GLN A 3 -40.10 10.93 13.20
CA GLN A 3 -39.96 9.48 12.99
C GLN A 3 -38.81 9.00 13.87
N HIS A 4 -39.06 8.07 14.78
CA HIS A 4 -38.02 7.45 15.61
C HIS A 4 -37.31 6.38 14.77
N GLU A 5 -36.08 6.65 14.37
CA GLU A 5 -35.17 5.63 13.83
C GLU A 5 -34.85 4.60 14.91
N ASP A 6 -35.25 3.34 14.68
CA ASP A 6 -34.80 2.19 15.45
C ASP A 6 -33.30 1.94 15.21
N LYS A 7 -32.45 2.66 15.94
CA LYS A 7 -31.01 2.40 15.96
C LYS A 7 -30.75 1.08 16.69
N LYS A 8 -30.53 0.00 15.93
CA LYS A 8 -29.98 -1.25 16.49
C LYS A 8 -28.54 -1.01 16.94
N VAL A 9 -28.35 -0.81 18.24
CA VAL A 9 -27.02 -0.74 18.86
C VAL A 9 -26.52 -2.16 19.12
N THR A 10 -25.55 -2.62 18.33
CA THR A 10 -24.87 -3.91 18.54
C THR A 10 -23.69 -3.70 19.50
N ARG A 11 -23.64 -4.48 20.59
CA ARG A 11 -22.49 -4.49 21.52
C ARG A 11 -21.25 -5.06 20.82
N ILE A 12 -20.16 -4.32 20.86
CA ILE A 12 -18.85 -4.80 20.40
C ILE A 12 -18.24 -5.62 21.54
N SER A 13 -17.93 -6.89 21.30
CA SER A 13 -17.17 -7.73 22.23
C SER A 13 -15.67 -7.62 21.97
N GLU A 14 -14.85 -7.86 23.00
CA GLU A 14 -13.38 -7.88 22.92
C GLU A 14 -12.86 -8.81 21.81
N GLU A 15 -13.53 -9.96 21.62
CA GLU A 15 -13.21 -10.94 20.57
C GLU A 15 -13.39 -10.37 19.14
N ILE A 16 -14.36 -9.48 18.93
CA ILE A 16 -14.57 -8.78 17.65
C ILE A 16 -13.48 -7.72 17.44
N ILE A 17 -13.05 -7.05 18.51
CA ILE A 17 -11.97 -6.06 18.48
C ILE A 17 -10.66 -6.73 18.12
N ASP A 18 -10.28 -7.81 18.81
CA ASP A 18 -9.03 -8.54 18.57
C ASP A 18 -8.96 -9.08 17.13
N LYS A 19 -10.06 -9.66 16.64
CA LYS A 19 -10.14 -10.14 15.25
C LYS A 19 -10.02 -9.01 14.22
N SER A 20 -10.57 -7.82 14.53
CA SER A 20 -10.43 -6.64 13.69
C SER A 20 -9.01 -6.03 13.71
N ILE A 21 -8.29 -6.19 14.82
CA ILE A 21 -6.90 -5.74 14.98
C ILE A 21 -5.96 -6.68 14.22
N GLU A 22 -6.15 -7.99 14.35
CA GLU A 22 -5.40 -9.00 13.58
C GLU A 22 -5.57 -8.79 12.06
N LEU A 23 -6.78 -8.51 11.59
CA LEU A 23 -7.04 -8.17 10.17
C LEU A 23 -6.35 -6.87 9.69
N LYS A 24 -5.99 -5.98 10.61
CA LYS A 24 -5.33 -4.69 10.32
C LYS A 24 -3.82 -4.72 10.51
N ARG A 25 -3.24 -5.83 10.98
CA ARG A 25 -1.79 -5.93 11.16
C ARG A 25 -1.13 -6.08 9.79
N VAL A 26 -0.35 -5.07 9.42
CA VAL A 26 0.57 -5.16 8.28
C VAL A 26 1.67 -6.15 8.64
N SER A 27 1.87 -7.17 7.79
CA SER A 27 2.92 -8.16 8.02
C SER A 27 4.30 -7.55 7.78
N GLN A 28 5.34 -8.13 8.39
CA GLN A 28 6.72 -7.68 8.16
C GLN A 28 7.12 -7.82 6.69
N GLU A 29 6.63 -8.84 6.00
CA GLU A 29 6.85 -9.06 4.57
C GLU A 29 6.17 -7.97 3.72
N GLN A 30 4.96 -7.53 4.11
CA GLN A 30 4.31 -6.40 3.45
C GLN A 30 5.15 -5.12 3.64
N LEU A 31 5.62 -4.84 4.86
CA LEU A 31 6.50 -3.69 5.11
C LEU A 31 7.80 -3.77 4.32
N GLN A 32 8.40 -4.95 4.20
CA GLN A 32 9.63 -5.16 3.46
C GLN A 32 9.43 -4.89 1.96
N ARG A 33 8.34 -5.39 1.37
CA ARG A 33 7.97 -5.12 -0.02
C ARG A 33 7.82 -3.63 -0.30
N GLU A 34 7.19 -2.88 0.61
CA GLU A 34 7.03 -1.43 0.44
C GLU A 34 8.39 -0.73 0.49
N PHE A 35 9.23 -1.11 1.45
CA PHE A 35 10.56 -0.56 1.60
C PHE A 35 11.42 -0.82 0.35
N ASP A 36 11.43 -2.06 -0.15
CA ASP A 36 12.22 -2.45 -1.31
C ASP A 36 11.78 -1.69 -2.57
N TYR A 37 10.47 -1.55 -2.79
CA TYR A 37 9.93 -0.76 -3.89
C TYR A 37 10.37 0.71 -3.82
N ILE A 38 10.21 1.36 -2.65
CA ILE A 38 10.61 2.76 -2.45
C ILE A 38 12.11 2.95 -2.72
N GLN A 39 12.94 1.99 -2.30
CA GLN A 39 14.38 2.07 -2.51
C GLN A 39 14.75 1.89 -3.99
N ALA A 40 14.10 0.97 -4.71
CA ALA A 40 14.27 0.79 -6.14
C ALA A 40 13.85 2.04 -6.93
N GLU A 41 12.71 2.64 -6.59
CA GLU A 41 12.21 3.86 -7.23
C GLU A 41 13.17 5.04 -7.01
N LYS A 42 13.68 5.24 -5.79
CA LYS A 42 14.69 6.27 -5.49
C LYS A 42 15.95 6.10 -6.33
N MET A 43 16.40 4.86 -6.54
CA MET A 43 17.55 4.58 -7.39
C MET A 43 17.24 4.92 -8.86
N LEU A 44 16.05 4.52 -9.33
CA LEU A 44 15.61 4.77 -10.70
C LEU A 44 15.50 6.27 -11.01
N ARG A 45 14.96 7.07 -10.07
CA ARG A 45 14.90 8.54 -10.18
C ARG A 45 16.30 9.16 -10.26
N LYS A 46 17.27 8.64 -9.53
CA LYS A 46 18.67 9.08 -9.62
C LYS A 46 19.30 8.72 -10.97
N MET A 47 18.99 7.55 -11.52
CA MET A 47 19.48 7.15 -12.84
C MET A 47 18.91 8.05 -13.93
N LEU A 48 17.60 8.36 -13.88
CA LEU A 48 16.95 9.29 -14.79
C LEU A 48 17.54 10.70 -14.68
N GLY A 49 17.68 11.23 -13.46
CA GLY A 49 18.26 12.55 -13.23
C GLY A 49 19.72 12.69 -13.67
N LYS A 50 20.45 11.58 -13.80
CA LYS A 50 21.82 11.52 -14.35
C LYS A 50 21.86 11.24 -15.86
N GLY A 51 20.71 11.06 -16.51
CA GLY A 51 20.63 10.71 -17.93
C GLY A 51 21.13 9.29 -18.26
N LEU A 52 21.20 8.39 -17.28
CA LEU A 52 21.62 6.99 -17.49
C LEU A 52 20.52 6.13 -18.12
N ILE A 53 19.28 6.59 -17.98
CA ILE A 53 18.08 5.98 -18.58
C ILE A 53 17.17 7.09 -19.10
N THR A 54 16.36 6.74 -20.08
CA THR A 54 15.28 7.59 -20.59
C THR A 54 14.03 7.50 -19.72
N GLU A 55 13.09 8.44 -19.91
CA GLU A 55 11.78 8.40 -19.25
C GLU A 55 10.96 7.16 -19.67
N VAL A 56 11.10 6.71 -20.92
CA VAL A 56 10.46 5.49 -21.41
C VAL A 56 11.00 4.25 -20.69
N GLU A 57 12.32 4.18 -20.48
CA GLU A 57 12.94 3.09 -19.74
C GLU A 57 12.60 3.14 -18.25
N PHE A 58 12.54 4.35 -17.66
CA PHE A 58 12.06 4.55 -16.29
C PHE A 58 10.67 3.93 -16.11
N ASN A 59 9.70 4.28 -16.97
CA ASN A 59 8.33 3.78 -16.85
C ASN A 59 8.24 2.26 -17.00
N LYS A 60 9.04 1.66 -17.89
CA LYS A 60 9.11 0.20 -18.04
C LYS A 60 9.69 -0.48 -16.80
N ILE A 61 10.76 0.07 -16.24
CA ILE A 61 11.40 -0.49 -15.05
C ILE A 61 10.51 -0.30 -13.83
N ASP A 62 9.83 0.84 -13.67
CA ASP A 62 8.88 1.04 -12.57
C ASP A 62 7.71 0.06 -12.64
N ALA A 63 7.14 -0.17 -13.82
CA ALA A 63 6.09 -1.18 -14.01
C ALA A 63 6.57 -2.58 -13.60
N LEU A 64 7.80 -2.96 -13.96
CA LEU A 64 8.41 -4.23 -13.54
C LEU A 64 8.68 -4.28 -12.03
N ASN A 65 9.10 -3.17 -11.41
CA ASN A 65 9.30 -3.08 -9.97
C ASN A 65 7.96 -3.27 -9.23
N ARG A 66 6.87 -2.64 -9.69
CA ARG A 66 5.53 -2.84 -9.09
C ARG A 66 5.07 -4.30 -9.18
N GLN A 67 5.35 -4.99 -10.30
CA GLN A 67 5.07 -6.42 -10.43
C GLN A 67 5.95 -7.27 -9.51
N THR A 68 7.25 -6.97 -9.43
CA THR A 68 8.24 -7.78 -8.71
C THR A 68 8.10 -7.65 -7.21
N PHE A 69 8.04 -6.41 -6.70
CA PHE A 69 7.89 -6.15 -5.28
C PHE A 69 6.45 -6.35 -4.82
N SER A 70 5.47 -6.29 -5.73
CA SER A 70 4.03 -6.34 -5.41
C SER A 70 3.68 -5.50 -4.18
N PRO A 71 4.07 -4.20 -4.14
CA PRO A 71 3.86 -3.40 -2.96
C PRO A 71 2.37 -3.14 -2.77
N PHE A 72 1.89 -3.23 -1.53
CA PHE A 72 0.48 -3.10 -1.21
C PHE A 72 -0.11 -1.75 -1.66
N LEU A 73 0.68 -0.67 -1.58
CA LEU A 73 0.24 0.68 -1.95
C LEU A 73 0.44 1.00 -3.44
N ALA A 74 0.91 0.05 -4.25
CA ALA A 74 1.18 0.28 -5.68
C ALA A 74 -0.05 0.73 -6.47
N GLU A 75 -1.25 0.29 -6.06
CA GLU A 75 -2.51 0.61 -6.76
C GLU A 75 -2.94 2.07 -6.57
N ILE A 76 -2.51 2.71 -5.49
CA ILE A 76 -2.90 4.08 -5.14
C ILE A 76 -1.75 5.08 -5.23
N MET A 77 -0.52 4.61 -5.51
CA MET A 77 0.60 5.49 -5.76
C MET A 77 0.55 6.01 -7.21
N PRO A 78 0.47 7.34 -7.40
CA PRO A 78 0.41 7.96 -8.73
C PRO A 78 1.67 7.72 -9.58
#